data_AF-A0A258FW47-F1
#
_entry.id   AF-A0A258FW47-F1
#
_cell.length_a   1.000
_cell.length_b   1.000
_cell.length_c   1.000
_cell.angle_alpha   90.00
_cell.angle_beta   90.00
_cell.angle_gamma   90.00
#
_symmetry.space_group_name_H-M   'P 1'
#
loop_
_entity.id
_entity.type
_entity.pdbx_description
1 polymer ?
#
loop_
_entity_poly.entity_id
_entity_poly.type
_entity_poly.pdbx_seq_one_letter_code
_entity_poly.pdbx_strand_id
1 'polypeptide(L)'
;MKRYSFWLATAGVVLGLSALAGCDDRLAMQPAREHGTQMASADGAEAAPAVERTRRDARPEREARAERVSAPVRLVQGKPMWADNRNYSADENVRYQFEQHGAELDARDIDDFVAKVHRFVNTPPDGALTLTRANGDKLLFDGKSGLFGVVRSDGAPRTVFKPETGRAYWDEQVASNGERRARRASTNRDDRG
;
A
#
# COMPACT_ATOMS: atom_id res chain seq x y z
N MET A 1 -7.84 -7.82 36.80
CA MET A 1 -6.74 -7.03 37.38
C MET A 1 -6.20 -6.11 36.29
N LYS A 2 -6.55 -4.82 36.36
CA LYS A 2 -6.16 -3.78 35.39
C LYS A 2 -4.91 -3.09 35.93
N ARG A 3 -3.85 -3.01 35.12
CA ARG A 3 -2.67 -2.18 35.41
C ARG A 3 -2.67 -1.01 34.43
N TYR A 4 -3.10 0.14 34.92
CA TYR A 4 -2.95 1.45 34.28
C TYR A 4 -1.50 1.92 34.50
N SER A 5 -0.79 2.29 33.43
CA SER A 5 0.42 3.10 33.55
C SER A 5 0.11 4.51 33.05
N PHE A 6 -0.02 5.41 34.03
CA PHE A 6 0.08 6.85 33.89
C PHE A 6 1.50 7.20 33.43
N TRP A 7 1.64 8.04 32.42
CA TRP A 7 2.84 8.87 32.26
C TRP A 7 2.45 10.33 32.45
N LEU A 8 3.17 10.95 33.38
CA LEU A 8 3.04 12.31 33.86
C LEU A 8 3.42 13.33 32.76
N ALA A 9 2.69 14.44 32.78
CA ALA A 9 2.95 15.66 32.06
C ALA A 9 4.20 16.39 32.59
N THR A 10 4.92 17.06 31.69
CA THR A 10 5.68 18.27 32.02
C THR A 10 5.41 19.34 30.97
N ALA A 11 4.89 20.47 31.45
CA ALA A 11 4.67 21.69 30.72
C ALA A 11 5.99 22.47 30.57
N GLY A 12 6.12 23.23 29.48
CA GLY A 12 7.17 24.22 29.29
C GLY A 12 6.77 25.22 28.21
N VAL A 13 6.24 26.37 28.63
CA VAL A 13 6.01 27.57 27.82
C VAL A 13 7.20 28.50 28.01
N VAL A 14 7.83 28.98 26.93
CA VAL A 14 8.48 30.32 26.90
C VAL A 14 8.38 30.91 25.49
N LEU A 15 7.82 32.11 25.40
CA LEU A 15 7.82 33.05 24.28
C LEU A 15 9.21 33.66 24.04
N GLY A 16 9.58 33.93 22.79
CA GLY A 16 10.70 34.81 22.45
C GLY A 16 10.65 35.29 21.00
N LEU A 17 10.16 36.51 20.79
CA LEU A 17 10.37 37.30 19.56
C LEU A 17 11.82 37.79 19.52
N SER A 18 12.48 37.70 18.35
CA SER A 18 13.60 38.58 17.97
C SER A 18 13.63 38.78 16.45
N ALA A 19 13.92 40.02 16.07
CA ALA A 19 13.78 40.61 14.76
C ALA A 19 15.10 40.63 13.95
N LEU A 20 14.93 40.80 12.62
CA LEU A 20 15.72 41.56 11.64
C LEU A 20 17.26 41.47 11.56
N ALA A 21 17.70 41.56 10.29
CA ALA A 21 18.97 42.09 9.77
C ALA A 21 20.13 41.10 9.48
N GLY A 22 20.70 41.24 8.27
CA GLY A 22 22.06 40.78 7.96
C GLY A 22 22.21 40.19 6.56
N CYS A 23 22.59 41.03 5.59
CA CYS A 23 23.08 40.61 4.28
C CYS A 23 24.52 40.05 4.35
N ASP A 24 24.90 39.36 3.27
CA ASP A 24 26.24 39.18 2.71
C ASP A 24 27.34 38.54 3.58
N ASP A 25 27.74 37.32 3.22
CA ASP A 25 29.12 36.96 2.82
C ASP A 25 29.30 35.43 2.87
N ARG A 26 29.51 34.80 1.71
CA ARG A 26 30.77 34.08 1.45
C ARG A 26 30.85 33.49 0.05
N LEU A 27 31.80 34.05 -0.67
CA LEU A 27 32.49 33.55 -1.86
C LEU A 27 33.17 32.20 -1.62
N ALA A 28 33.07 31.31 -2.62
CA ALA A 28 34.13 30.40 -3.09
C ALA A 28 33.56 29.63 -4.29
N MET A 29 33.60 30.19 -5.51
CA MET A 29 34.72 30.13 -6.46
C MET A 29 35.13 28.69 -6.81
N GLN A 30 34.60 28.20 -7.94
CA GLN A 30 35.08 27.01 -8.63
C GLN A 30 36.29 27.39 -9.49
N PRO A 31 37.43 26.67 -9.43
CA PRO A 31 38.40 26.75 -10.49
C PRO A 31 38.05 25.73 -11.59
N ALA A 32 37.69 26.26 -12.75
CA ALA A 32 37.96 25.62 -14.01
C ALA A 32 39.47 25.33 -14.11
N ARG A 33 39.85 24.12 -14.52
CA ARG A 33 41.21 23.85 -14.99
C ARG A 33 41.17 23.17 -16.34
N GLU A 34 42.01 23.78 -17.17
CA GLU A 34 42.14 23.65 -18.60
C GLU A 34 43.00 22.46 -19.00
N HIS A 35 42.93 22.19 -20.30
CA HIS A 35 43.68 21.24 -21.08
C HIS A 35 45.20 21.42 -20.94
N GLY A 36 45.92 20.32 -20.70
CA GLY A 36 47.38 20.25 -20.76
C GLY A 36 47.86 18.82 -21.01
N THR A 37 48.32 18.57 -22.23
CA THR A 37 48.93 17.33 -22.72
C THR A 37 50.19 16.95 -21.94
N GLN A 38 50.26 15.73 -21.40
CA GLN A 38 51.52 14.94 -21.37
C GLN A 38 51.24 13.43 -21.23
N MET A 39 51.85 12.65 -22.13
CA MET A 39 51.82 11.19 -22.22
C MET A 39 52.89 10.56 -21.31
N ALA A 40 52.60 9.44 -20.64
CA ALA A 40 53.38 8.18 -20.70
C ALA A 40 52.90 7.14 -19.65
N SER A 41 52.34 6.05 -20.18
CA SER A 41 52.47 4.63 -19.80
C SER A 41 52.52 4.18 -18.33
N ALA A 42 51.56 3.36 -17.90
CA ALA A 42 51.70 1.90 -17.80
C ALA A 42 50.47 1.26 -17.14
N ASP A 43 50.02 0.15 -17.74
CA ASP A 43 49.25 -0.98 -17.20
C ASP A 43 48.06 -0.77 -16.25
N GLY A 44 46.89 -1.28 -16.68
CA GLY A 44 45.75 -1.55 -15.80
C GLY A 44 44.40 -1.44 -16.48
N ALA A 45 44.15 -2.25 -17.52
CA ALA A 45 42.82 -2.43 -18.05
C ALA A 45 41.98 -3.28 -17.07
N GLU A 46 41.18 -2.64 -16.21
CA GLU A 46 40.00 -3.26 -15.62
C GLU A 46 38.75 -2.46 -16.04
N ALA A 47 38.11 -2.99 -17.08
CA ALA A 47 36.80 -2.55 -17.50
C ALA A 47 35.81 -2.76 -16.35
N ALA A 48 35.20 -1.67 -15.89
CA ALA A 48 34.02 -1.75 -15.04
C ALA A 48 32.96 -2.60 -15.75
N PRO A 49 32.34 -3.61 -15.11
CA PRO A 49 31.32 -4.40 -15.76
C PRO A 49 30.11 -3.51 -15.98
N ALA A 50 29.80 -3.26 -17.25
CA ALA A 50 28.49 -2.84 -17.67
C ALA A 50 27.51 -3.91 -17.16
N VAL A 51 26.72 -3.56 -16.15
CA VAL A 51 25.55 -4.34 -15.73
C VAL A 51 24.53 -4.30 -16.87
N GLU A 52 24.73 -5.17 -17.85
CA GLU A 52 23.72 -5.66 -18.78
C GLU A 52 22.57 -6.19 -17.91
N ARG A 53 21.58 -5.33 -17.63
CA ARG A 53 20.38 -5.73 -16.90
C ARG A 53 19.68 -6.78 -17.74
N THR A 54 19.88 -8.04 -17.38
CA THR A 54 19.39 -9.21 -18.09
C THR A 54 17.87 -9.19 -18.17
N ARG A 55 17.35 -8.67 -19.29
CA ARG A 55 15.93 -8.81 -19.66
C ARG A 55 15.56 -10.28 -19.93
N ARG A 56 16.57 -11.14 -20.14
CA ARG A 56 16.43 -12.56 -20.49
C ARG A 56 16.09 -13.43 -19.28
N ASP A 57 16.65 -13.14 -18.10
CA ASP A 57 16.39 -13.93 -16.86
C ASP A 57 15.07 -13.56 -16.19
N ALA A 58 14.55 -12.35 -16.42
CA ALA A 58 13.29 -11.90 -15.84
C ALA A 58 12.04 -12.56 -16.46
N ARG A 59 12.15 -13.16 -17.66
CA ARG A 59 11.01 -13.79 -18.35
C ARG A 59 10.55 -15.10 -17.67
N PRO A 60 11.43 -16.09 -17.41
CA PRO A 60 11.01 -17.32 -16.74
C PRO A 60 10.47 -17.07 -15.33
N GLU A 61 11.02 -16.09 -14.59
CA GLU A 61 10.50 -15.72 -13.28
C GLU A 61 9.10 -15.08 -13.34
N ARG A 62 8.81 -14.28 -14.37
CA ARG A 62 7.49 -13.67 -14.58
C ARG A 62 6.44 -14.70 -14.98
N GLU A 63 6.81 -15.66 -15.83
CA GLU A 63 5.92 -16.73 -16.26
C GLU A 63 5.60 -17.66 -15.09
N ALA A 64 6.62 -18.10 -14.33
CA ALA A 64 6.42 -18.90 -13.12
C ALA A 64 5.60 -18.16 -12.05
N ARG A 65 5.77 -16.83 -11.92
CA ARG A 65 4.94 -16.00 -11.02
C ARG A 65 3.49 -15.94 -11.49
N ALA A 66 3.25 -15.71 -12.77
CA ALA A 66 1.91 -15.65 -13.33
C ALA A 66 1.15 -16.97 -13.13
N GLU A 67 1.84 -18.10 -13.25
CA GLU A 67 1.28 -19.42 -12.99
C GLU A 67 0.89 -19.61 -11.52
N ARG A 68 1.77 -19.24 -10.56
CA ARG A 68 1.45 -19.31 -9.12
C ARG A 68 0.24 -18.46 -8.73
N VAL A 69 0.14 -17.26 -9.31
CA VAL A 69 -0.98 -16.34 -9.08
C VAL A 69 -2.29 -16.91 -9.65
N SER A 70 -2.21 -17.72 -10.71
CA SER A 70 -3.36 -18.31 -11.40
C SER A 70 -3.75 -19.72 -10.92
N ALA A 71 -3.10 -20.26 -9.90
CA ALA A 71 -3.39 -21.58 -9.35
C ALA A 71 -4.84 -21.66 -8.80
N PRO A 72 -5.48 -22.85 -8.84
CA PRO A 72 -6.86 -23.00 -8.37
C PRO A 72 -6.98 -22.64 -6.89
N VAL A 73 -7.87 -21.69 -6.59
CA VAL A 73 -8.09 -21.16 -5.24
C VAL A 73 -9.13 -22.00 -4.50
N ARG A 74 -8.85 -22.33 -3.22
CA ARG A 74 -9.81 -22.98 -2.32
C ARG A 74 -11.10 -22.16 -2.21
N LEU A 75 -12.25 -22.82 -2.05
CA LEU A 75 -13.54 -22.12 -1.91
C LEU A 75 -14.03 -22.14 -0.45
N VAL A 76 -14.63 -21.03 -0.02
CA VAL A 76 -15.32 -20.86 1.27
C VAL A 76 -16.74 -20.39 0.96
N GLN A 77 -17.75 -21.18 1.34
CA GLN A 77 -19.17 -20.89 1.05
C GLN A 77 -19.44 -20.64 -0.46
N GLY A 78 -18.76 -21.39 -1.33
CA GLY A 78 -18.90 -21.25 -2.79
C GLY A 78 -18.21 -20.02 -3.40
N LYS A 79 -17.50 -19.21 -2.61
CA LYS A 79 -16.70 -18.06 -3.07
C LYS A 79 -15.22 -18.35 -2.91
N PRO A 80 -14.31 -17.68 -3.65
CA PRO A 80 -12.89 -17.88 -3.46
C PRO A 80 -12.47 -17.52 -2.02
N MET A 81 -11.61 -18.34 -1.43
CA MET A 81 -11.11 -18.16 -0.06
C MET A 81 -10.49 -16.78 0.12
N TRP A 82 -9.65 -16.38 -0.83
CA TRP A 82 -8.95 -15.11 -0.80
C TRP A 82 -8.64 -14.67 -2.21
N ALA A 83 -8.46 -13.36 -2.39
CA ALA A 83 -8.02 -12.81 -3.66
C ALA A 83 -6.51 -12.97 -3.84
N ASP A 84 -6.08 -13.47 -4.98
CA ASP A 84 -4.71 -13.34 -5.47
C ASP A 84 -4.40 -11.88 -5.87
N ASN A 85 -3.10 -11.58 -6.01
CA ASN A 85 -2.63 -10.32 -6.56
C ASN A 85 -1.32 -10.53 -7.35
N ARG A 86 -0.81 -9.46 -7.99
CA ARG A 86 0.39 -9.51 -8.84
C ARG A 86 1.64 -10.12 -8.17
N ASN A 87 1.71 -10.07 -6.85
CA ASN A 87 2.89 -10.50 -6.08
C ASN A 87 2.68 -11.85 -5.39
N TYR A 88 1.43 -12.18 -5.04
CA TYR A 88 1.09 -13.30 -4.16
C TYR A 88 -0.10 -14.09 -4.69
N SER A 89 0.01 -15.41 -4.66
CA SER A 89 -1.14 -16.32 -4.79
C SER A 89 -2.16 -16.08 -3.66
N ALA A 90 -3.35 -16.67 -3.77
CA ALA A 90 -4.39 -16.51 -2.74
C ALA A 90 -3.91 -16.99 -1.35
N ASP A 91 -3.24 -18.15 -1.28
CA ASP A 91 -2.72 -18.73 -0.03
C ASP A 91 -1.55 -17.92 0.57
N GLU A 92 -0.67 -17.38 -0.27
CA GLU A 92 0.40 -16.47 0.20
C GLU A 92 -0.18 -15.14 0.68
N ASN A 93 -1.15 -14.59 -0.06
CA ASN A 93 -1.76 -13.31 0.28
C ASN A 93 -2.55 -13.42 1.60
N VAL A 94 -3.33 -14.48 1.81
CA VAL A 94 -4.05 -14.64 3.09
C VAL A 94 -3.11 -14.77 4.28
N ARG A 95 -1.97 -15.46 4.12
CA ARG A 95 -0.96 -15.58 5.17
C ARG A 95 -0.37 -14.21 5.51
N TYR A 96 0.05 -13.46 4.49
CA TYR A 96 0.54 -12.09 4.67
C TYR A 96 -0.49 -11.22 5.41
N GLN A 97 -1.76 -11.30 5.01
CA GLN A 97 -2.82 -10.48 5.61
C GLN A 97 -3.14 -10.90 7.05
N PHE A 98 -3.05 -12.19 7.38
CA PHE A 98 -3.16 -12.67 8.74
C PHE A 98 -2.00 -12.17 9.62
N GLU A 99 -0.77 -12.17 9.12
CA GLU A 99 0.39 -11.68 9.87
C GLU A 99 0.27 -10.18 10.19
N GLN A 100 -0.29 -9.38 9.26
CA GLN A 100 -0.47 -7.94 9.46
C GLN A 100 -1.69 -7.60 10.33
N HIS A 101 -2.83 -8.27 10.09
CA HIS A 101 -4.13 -7.83 10.60
C HIS A 101 -4.87 -8.88 11.43
N GLY A 102 -4.30 -10.09 11.61
CA GLY A 102 -4.93 -11.18 12.34
C GLY A 102 -5.28 -10.79 13.78
N ALA A 103 -4.37 -10.08 14.46
CA ALA A 103 -4.59 -9.57 15.81
C ALA A 103 -5.74 -8.55 15.89
N GLU A 104 -5.95 -7.75 14.85
CA GLU A 104 -7.02 -6.75 14.81
C GLU A 104 -8.42 -7.39 14.76
N LEU A 105 -8.52 -8.63 14.25
CA LEU A 105 -9.75 -9.44 14.24
C LEU A 105 -9.79 -10.49 15.36
N ASP A 106 -8.87 -10.40 16.33
CA ASP A 106 -8.70 -11.37 17.41
C ASP A 106 -8.56 -12.82 16.87
N ALA A 107 -7.97 -12.98 15.70
CA ALA A 107 -7.86 -14.26 15.01
C ALA A 107 -6.73 -15.12 15.60
N ARG A 108 -7.04 -16.38 15.87
CA ARG A 108 -6.10 -17.33 16.50
C ARG A 108 -5.13 -17.96 15.51
N ASP A 109 -5.62 -18.18 14.30
CA ASP A 109 -4.92 -18.82 13.20
C ASP A 109 -5.51 -18.33 11.86
N ILE A 110 -4.91 -18.78 10.75
CA ILE A 110 -5.29 -18.37 9.39
C ILE A 110 -6.74 -18.78 9.07
N ASP A 111 -7.19 -19.96 9.50
CA ASP A 111 -8.53 -20.44 9.17
C ASP A 111 -9.60 -19.66 9.95
N ASP A 112 -9.34 -19.34 11.23
CA ASP A 112 -10.18 -18.45 12.06
C ASP A 112 -10.25 -17.03 11.45
N PHE A 113 -9.11 -16.52 10.96
CA PHE A 113 -9.07 -15.24 10.26
C PHE A 113 -9.92 -15.25 8.98
N VAL A 114 -9.74 -16.26 8.12
CA VAL A 114 -10.54 -16.44 6.90
C VAL A 114 -12.02 -16.51 7.24
N ALA A 115 -12.41 -17.32 8.23
CA ALA A 115 -13.80 -17.46 8.63
C ALA A 115 -14.40 -16.13 9.10
N LYS A 116 -13.68 -15.37 9.93
CA LYS A 116 -14.11 -14.05 10.42
C LYS A 116 -14.24 -13.02 9.30
N VAL A 117 -13.26 -12.99 8.39
CA VAL A 117 -13.29 -12.11 7.22
C VAL A 117 -14.47 -12.46 6.32
N HIS A 118 -14.66 -13.74 5.99
CA HIS A 118 -15.79 -14.20 5.18
C HIS A 118 -17.13 -13.83 5.83
N ARG A 119 -17.27 -14.00 7.14
CA ARG A 119 -18.46 -13.56 7.88
C ARG A 119 -18.69 -12.06 7.74
N PHE A 120 -17.65 -11.24 7.95
CA PHE A 120 -17.75 -9.79 7.85
C PHE A 120 -18.17 -9.33 6.45
N VAL A 121 -17.61 -9.93 5.39
CA VAL A 121 -17.90 -9.50 4.02
C VAL A 121 -19.22 -10.05 3.46
N ASN A 122 -19.65 -11.22 3.91
CA ASN A 122 -20.89 -11.87 3.45
C ASN A 122 -22.10 -11.44 4.27
N THR A 123 -21.91 -11.16 5.56
CA THR A 123 -22.96 -10.75 6.49
C THR A 123 -22.43 -9.59 7.33
N PRO A 124 -22.27 -8.41 6.71
CA PRO A 124 -21.78 -7.24 7.42
C PRO A 124 -22.75 -6.85 8.54
N PRO A 125 -22.26 -6.29 9.66
CA PRO A 125 -23.12 -5.85 10.77
C PRO A 125 -24.11 -4.77 10.33
N ASP A 126 -25.23 -4.67 11.05
CA ASP A 126 -26.21 -3.62 10.81
C ASP A 126 -25.60 -2.23 10.95
N GLY A 127 -25.79 -1.41 9.91
CA GLY A 127 -25.22 -0.06 9.82
C GLY A 127 -23.85 0.00 9.15
N ALA A 128 -23.31 -1.11 8.65
CA ALA A 128 -22.09 -1.09 7.85
C ALA A 128 -22.31 -0.31 6.54
N LEU A 129 -21.36 0.57 6.23
CA LEU A 129 -21.33 1.35 5.00
C LEU A 129 -20.72 0.51 3.88
N THR A 130 -21.30 0.59 2.68
CA THR A 130 -20.82 -0.16 1.50
C THR A 130 -20.71 0.76 0.30
N LEU A 131 -19.65 0.61 -0.49
CA LEU A 131 -19.41 1.36 -1.73
C LEU A 131 -18.94 0.39 -2.81
N THR A 132 -19.56 0.48 -3.99
CA THR A 132 -19.13 -0.30 -5.16
C THR A 132 -18.27 0.55 -6.09
N ARG A 133 -17.04 0.11 -6.31
CA ARG A 133 -16.08 0.76 -7.24
C ARG A 133 -16.44 0.46 -8.69
N ALA A 134 -15.88 1.23 -9.62
CA ALA A 134 -16.15 1.07 -11.05
C ALA A 134 -15.68 -0.28 -11.63
N ASN A 135 -14.72 -0.95 -10.97
CA ASN A 135 -14.26 -2.29 -11.32
C ASN A 135 -15.10 -3.43 -10.71
N GLY A 136 -16.17 -3.10 -9.97
CA GLY A 136 -17.03 -4.07 -9.30
C GLY A 136 -16.55 -4.51 -7.92
N ASP A 137 -15.36 -4.08 -7.47
CA ASP A 137 -14.92 -4.33 -6.09
C ASP A 137 -15.82 -3.55 -5.12
N LYS A 138 -16.09 -4.15 -3.96
CA LYS A 138 -16.83 -3.53 -2.87
C LYS A 138 -15.89 -3.13 -1.74
N LEU A 139 -16.07 -1.92 -1.21
CA LEU A 139 -15.52 -1.54 0.09
C LEU A 139 -16.63 -1.64 1.12
N LEU A 140 -16.28 -2.10 2.32
CA LEU A 140 -17.16 -2.17 3.47
C LEU A 140 -16.51 -1.45 4.65
N PHE A 141 -17.30 -0.79 5.47
CA PHE A 141 -16.87 -0.20 6.72
C PHE A 141 -17.92 -0.38 7.81
N ASP A 142 -17.55 -0.98 8.93
CA ASP A 142 -18.41 -1.03 10.10
C ASP A 142 -18.00 0.04 11.13
N GLY A 143 -18.92 0.96 11.40
CA GLY A 143 -18.69 2.04 12.36
C GLY A 143 -18.58 1.57 13.82
N LYS A 144 -19.08 0.36 14.15
CA LYS A 144 -19.02 -0.17 15.53
C LYS A 144 -17.69 -0.84 15.83
N SER A 145 -17.23 -1.73 14.97
CA SER A 145 -15.94 -2.42 15.13
C SER A 145 -14.76 -1.63 14.58
N GLY A 146 -15.02 -0.59 13.78
CA GLY A 146 -13.99 0.16 13.04
C GLY A 146 -13.37 -0.65 11.91
N LEU A 147 -13.91 -1.82 11.55
CA LEU A 147 -13.36 -2.66 10.50
C LEU A 147 -13.66 -2.08 9.12
N PHE A 148 -12.62 -2.02 8.31
CA PHE A 148 -12.68 -1.71 6.89
C PHE A 148 -12.27 -2.94 6.09
N GLY A 149 -13.02 -3.26 5.05
CA GLY A 149 -12.76 -4.39 4.17
C GLY A 149 -12.86 -4.02 2.70
N VAL A 150 -12.10 -4.75 1.88
CA VAL A 150 -12.21 -4.70 0.42
C VAL A 150 -12.45 -6.11 -0.10
N VAL A 151 -13.44 -6.24 -0.98
CA VAL A 151 -13.88 -7.50 -1.57
C VAL A 151 -13.89 -7.33 -3.08
N ARG A 152 -13.40 -8.33 -3.81
CA ARG A 152 -13.53 -8.36 -5.26
C ARG A 152 -14.98 -8.53 -5.70
N SER A 153 -15.22 -8.21 -6.98
CA SER A 153 -16.50 -8.44 -7.63
C SER A 153 -16.96 -9.91 -7.56
N ASP A 154 -16.04 -10.87 -7.63
CA ASP A 154 -16.29 -12.32 -7.49
C ASP A 154 -16.56 -12.79 -6.04
N GLY A 155 -16.48 -11.87 -5.07
CA GLY A 155 -16.70 -12.17 -3.66
C GLY A 155 -15.45 -12.60 -2.89
N ALA A 156 -14.28 -12.67 -3.52
CA ALA A 156 -13.02 -12.96 -2.83
C ALA A 156 -12.59 -11.79 -1.93
N PRO A 157 -12.35 -12.01 -0.62
CA PRO A 157 -11.77 -10.99 0.23
C PRO A 157 -10.37 -10.60 -0.24
N ARG A 158 -10.06 -9.30 -0.25
CA ARG A 158 -8.70 -8.78 -0.56
C ARG A 158 -7.93 -8.39 0.70
N THR A 159 -8.60 -7.65 1.57
CA THR A 159 -8.02 -7.14 2.82
C THR A 159 -9.12 -6.79 3.78
N VAL A 160 -8.86 -6.95 5.07
CA VAL A 160 -9.68 -6.42 6.16
C VAL A 160 -8.72 -5.95 7.26
N PHE A 161 -8.95 -4.75 7.78
CA PHE A 161 -8.16 -4.12 8.84
C PHE A 161 -8.96 -3.03 9.55
N LYS A 162 -8.44 -2.49 10.66
CA LYS A 162 -9.00 -1.40 11.45
C LYS A 162 -8.17 -0.13 11.22
N PRO A 163 -8.60 0.79 10.33
CA PRO A 163 -7.91 2.07 10.16
C PRO A 163 -7.91 2.87 11.47
N GLU A 164 -6.76 3.47 11.80
CA GLU A 164 -6.62 4.32 13.00
C GLU A 164 -7.58 5.51 12.99
N THR A 165 -7.82 6.10 11.82
CA THR A 165 -8.72 7.25 11.63
C THR A 165 -10.19 6.84 11.49
N GLY A 166 -10.50 5.53 11.53
CA GLY A 166 -11.85 4.99 11.54
C GLY A 166 -12.74 5.54 10.43
N ARG A 167 -13.80 6.27 10.81
CA ARG A 167 -14.78 6.84 9.87
C ARG A 167 -14.16 7.84 8.88
N ALA A 168 -13.15 8.61 9.29
CA ALA A 168 -12.50 9.55 8.38
C ALA A 168 -11.79 8.83 7.22
N TYR A 169 -11.23 7.64 7.46
CA TYR A 169 -10.67 6.80 6.40
C TYR A 169 -11.72 6.39 5.37
N TRP A 170 -12.93 6.02 5.83
CA TRP A 170 -14.03 5.68 4.96
C TRP A 170 -14.45 6.87 4.07
N ASP A 171 -14.60 8.05 4.67
CA ASP A 171 -15.03 9.24 3.96
C ASP A 171 -13.99 9.64 2.88
N GLU A 172 -12.69 9.50 3.18
CA GLU A 172 -11.60 9.67 2.20
C GLU A 172 -11.69 8.66 1.05
N GLN A 173 -11.94 7.38 1.35
CA GLN A 173 -12.10 6.34 0.31
C GLN A 173 -13.30 6.63 -0.61
N VAL A 174 -14.40 7.15 -0.06
CA VAL A 174 -15.58 7.55 -0.85
C VAL A 174 -15.25 8.74 -1.75
N ALA A 175 -14.62 9.79 -1.19
CA ALA A 175 -14.23 10.98 -1.94
C ALA A 175 -13.28 10.63 -3.10
N SER A 176 -12.20 9.89 -2.81
CA SER A 176 -11.23 9.44 -3.82
C SER A 176 -11.89 8.61 -4.93
N ASN A 177 -12.84 7.73 -4.60
CA ASN A 177 -13.58 6.98 -5.61
C ASN A 177 -14.45 7.90 -6.48
N GLY A 178 -15.08 8.93 -5.91
CA GLY A 178 -15.83 9.95 -6.64
C GLY A 178 -14.97 10.73 -7.64
N GLU A 179 -13.82 11.23 -7.20
CA GLU A 179 -12.86 11.94 -8.06
C GLU A 179 -12.36 11.07 -9.21
N ARG A 180 -12.02 9.82 -8.93
CA ARG A 180 -11.57 8.86 -9.97
C ARG A 180 -12.65 8.60 -11.01
N ARG A 181 -13.92 8.57 -10.60
CA ARG A 181 -15.05 8.45 -11.54
C ARG A 181 -15.21 9.70 -12.39
N ALA A 182 -15.09 10.88 -11.80
CA ALA A 182 -15.15 12.16 -12.53
C ALA A 182 -14.04 12.29 -13.57
N ARG A 183 -12.79 11.99 -13.21
CA ARG A 183 -11.65 12.02 -14.14
C ARG A 183 -11.82 11.07 -15.33
N ARG A 184 -12.34 9.86 -15.09
CA ARG A 184 -12.64 8.91 -16.18
C ARG A 184 -13.75 9.41 -17.11
N ALA A 185 -14.74 10.10 -16.55
CA ALA A 185 -15.85 10.65 -17.33
C ALA A 185 -15.39 11.82 -18.22
N SER A 186 -14.44 12.65 -17.78
CA SER A 186 -13.88 13.73 -18.61
C SER A 186 -13.01 13.18 -19.75
N THR A 187 -12.09 12.25 -19.48
CA THR A 187 -11.24 11.66 -20.54
C THR A 187 -12.07 11.03 -21.67
N ASN A 188 -13.12 10.28 -21.32
CA ASN A 188 -13.99 9.63 -22.31
C ASN A 188 -14.87 10.63 -23.11
N ARG A 189 -14.98 11.88 -22.64
CA ARG A 189 -15.65 12.95 -23.39
C ARG A 189 -14.69 13.56 -24.43
N ASP A 190 -13.43 13.75 -24.05
CA ASP A 190 -12.40 14.34 -24.91
C ASP A 190 -12.07 13.42 -26.10
N ASP A 191 -12.12 12.09 -25.92
CA ASP A 191 -11.88 11.10 -26.99
C ASP A 191 -13.03 10.99 -28.02
N ARG A 192 -14.17 11.67 -27.81
CA ARG A 192 -15.36 11.60 -28.69
C ARG A 192 -15.70 12.92 -29.41
N GLY A 193 -14.92 13.96 -29.20
CA GLY A 193 -15.05 15.26 -29.91
C GLY A 193 -14.04 15.35 -31.04
#